data_AF-A0A7W8B2S5-F1
#
_entry.id   AF-A0A7W8B2S5-F1
#
_cell.length_a   1.000
_cell.length_b   1.000
_cell.length_c   1.000
_cell.angle_alpha   90.00
_cell.angle_beta   90.00
_cell.angle_gamma   90.00
#
_symmetry.space_group_name_H-M   'P 1'
#
loop_
_entity.id
_entity.type
_entity.pdbx_description
1 polymer ?
#
loop_
_entity_poly.entity_id
_entity_poly.type
_entity_poly.pdbx_seq_one_letter_code
_entity_poly.pdbx_strand_id
1 'polypeptide(L)'
;MSRERPFFVAGQWSGPEVEVWEVREAPQNADEYTAVLEEWTADAADVFGSVEVIFASCATEAVREARRQAAETADRIGRDLRSPSRDAQPKPHGSRAVRRREVPHRYR
;
A
#
# COMPACT_ATOMS: atom_id res chain seq x y z
N MET A 1 -18.18 -27.31 -7.32
CA MET A 1 -17.06 -26.40 -7.01
C MET A 1 -17.65 -25.10 -6.52
N SER A 2 -17.25 -24.64 -5.34
CA SER A 2 -17.72 -23.35 -4.81
C SER A 2 -17.07 -22.23 -5.60
N ARG A 3 -17.87 -21.29 -6.13
CA ARG A 3 -17.37 -20.16 -6.92
C ARG A 3 -16.85 -19.07 -5.97
N GLU A 4 -15.67 -18.54 -6.28
CA GLU A 4 -15.11 -17.39 -5.56
C GLU A 4 -15.98 -16.15 -5.73
N ARG A 5 -16.15 -15.41 -4.64
CA ARG A 5 -16.96 -14.21 -4.52
C ARG A 5 -16.24 -13.18 -3.65
N PRO A 6 -16.49 -11.88 -3.88
CA PRO A 6 -15.86 -10.83 -3.09
C PRO A 6 -16.41 -10.80 -1.66
N PHE A 7 -15.52 -10.62 -0.70
CA PHE A 7 -15.81 -10.38 0.70
C PHE A 7 -15.13 -9.07 1.13
N PHE A 8 -15.87 -8.26 1.87
CA PHE A 8 -15.30 -7.13 2.60
C PHE A 8 -14.78 -7.64 3.94
N VAL A 9 -13.53 -7.30 4.24
CA VAL A 9 -12.84 -7.65 5.47
C VAL A 9 -12.42 -6.37 6.16
N ALA A 10 -13.10 -6.01 7.26
CA ALA A 10 -12.77 -4.85 8.07
C ALA A 10 -11.86 -5.26 9.24
N GLY A 11 -10.78 -4.52 9.43
CA GLY A 11 -9.82 -4.81 10.49
C GLY A 11 -8.73 -3.75 10.62
N GLN A 12 -7.78 -4.00 11.52
CA GLN A 12 -6.66 -3.10 11.79
C GLN A 12 -5.35 -3.88 11.88
N TRP A 13 -4.27 -3.26 11.43
CA TRP A 13 -2.92 -3.79 11.61
C TRP A 13 -2.52 -3.83 13.10
N SER A 14 -2.09 -5.00 13.56
CA SER A 14 -1.54 -5.23 14.89
C SER A 14 -0.14 -5.86 14.75
N GLY A 15 0.86 -5.00 14.53
CA GLY A 15 2.21 -5.44 14.21
C GLY A 15 2.29 -6.13 12.84
N PRO A 16 2.81 -7.37 12.75
CA PRO A 16 2.87 -8.11 11.49
C PRO A 16 1.55 -8.81 11.12
N GLU A 17 0.53 -8.70 11.97
CA GLU A 17 -0.77 -9.35 11.79
C GLU A 17 -1.88 -8.31 11.56
N VAL A 18 -3.05 -8.80 11.15
CA VAL A 18 -4.28 -8.00 11.07
C VAL A 18 -5.30 -8.57 12.05
N GLU A 19 -5.80 -7.71 12.93
CA GLU A 19 -6.97 -7.99 13.74
C GLU A 19 -8.22 -7.74 12.88
N VAL A 20 -9.02 -8.78 12.69
CA VAL A 20 -10.24 -8.71 11.87
C VAL A 20 -11.44 -8.56 12.78
N TRP A 21 -12.26 -7.55 12.53
CA TRP A 21 -13.46 -7.26 13.32
C TRP A 21 -14.72 -7.78 12.63
N GLU A 22 -14.81 -7.62 11.32
CA GLU A 22 -15.99 -8.01 10.56
C GLU A 22 -15.63 -8.53 9.16
N VAL A 23 -16.40 -9.52 8.71
CA VAL A 23 -16.33 -10.05 7.34
C VAL A 23 -17.73 -10.25 6.79
N ARG A 24 -17.99 -9.71 5.60
CA ARG A 24 -19.26 -9.83 4.90
C ARG A 24 -19.07 -10.11 3.42
N GLU A 25 -19.96 -10.91 2.83
CA GLU A 25 -20.02 -11.05 1.37
C GLU A 25 -20.40 -9.70 0.76
N ALA A 26 -19.66 -9.27 -0.25
CA ALA A 26 -19.92 -8.00 -0.91
C ALA A 26 -21.15 -8.13 -1.83
N PRO A 27 -21.97 -7.07 -1.95
CA PRO A 27 -23.09 -7.05 -2.89
C PRO A 27 -22.66 -7.35 -4.32
N GLN A 28 -23.51 -8.03 -5.09
CA GLN A 28 -23.24 -8.33 -6.51
C GLN A 28 -23.62 -7.18 -7.44
N ASN A 29 -24.51 -6.29 -7.00
CA ASN A 29 -24.89 -5.08 -7.72
C ASN A 29 -23.79 -4.03 -7.55
N ALA A 30 -23.36 -3.39 -8.64
CA ALA A 30 -22.25 -2.43 -8.63
C ALA A 30 -22.54 -1.14 -7.84
N ASP A 31 -23.78 -0.64 -7.89
CA ASP A 31 -24.17 0.57 -7.17
C ASP A 31 -24.22 0.28 -5.66
N GLU A 32 -24.83 -0.84 -5.29
CA GLU A 32 -24.88 -1.31 -3.90
C GLU A 32 -23.49 -1.65 -3.36
N TYR A 33 -22.64 -2.29 -4.18
CA TYR A 33 -21.26 -2.60 -3.84
C TYR A 33 -20.49 -1.33 -3.47
N THR A 34 -20.61 -0.29 -4.30
CA THR A 34 -19.90 0.98 -4.10
C THR A 34 -20.40 1.68 -2.84
N ALA A 35 -21.73 1.77 -2.68
CA ALA A 35 -22.32 2.41 -1.50
C ALA A 35 -21.90 1.71 -0.19
N VAL A 36 -21.95 0.38 -0.15
CA VAL A 36 -21.53 -0.39 1.03
C VAL A 36 -20.03 -0.28 1.29
N LEU A 37 -19.21 -0.29 0.24
CA LEU A 37 -17.76 -0.15 0.39
C LEU A 37 -17.40 1.22 0.96
N GLU A 38 -18.03 2.29 0.48
CA GLU A 38 -17.82 3.65 1.00
C GLU A 38 -18.23 3.77 2.47
N GLU A 39 -19.41 3.25 2.83
CA GLU A 39 -19.91 3.21 4.21
C GLU A 39 -18.93 2.46 5.12
N TRP A 40 -18.55 1.24 4.76
CA TRP A 40 -17.63 0.43 5.56
C TRP A 40 -16.24 1.05 5.68
N THR A 41 -15.78 1.72 4.62
CA THR A 41 -14.48 2.42 4.65
C THR A 41 -14.53 3.59 5.61
N ALA A 42 -15.64 4.34 5.64
CA ALA A 42 -15.85 5.42 6.59
C ALA A 42 -15.89 4.88 8.04
N ASP A 43 -16.69 3.85 8.29
CA ASP A 43 -16.81 3.21 9.61
C ASP A 43 -15.47 2.65 10.10
N ALA A 44 -14.71 1.98 9.22
CA ALA A 44 -13.40 1.47 9.55
C ALA A 44 -12.41 2.61 9.86
N ALA A 45 -12.45 3.71 9.09
CA ALA A 45 -11.57 4.86 9.32
C ALA A 45 -11.82 5.49 10.70
N ASP A 46 -13.07 5.56 11.15
CA ASP A 46 -13.44 6.11 12.47
C ASP A 46 -12.83 5.33 13.64
N VAL A 47 -12.52 4.05 13.45
CA VAL A 47 -11.85 3.18 14.45
C VAL A 47 -10.39 2.87 14.09
N PHE A 48 -9.79 3.66 13.19
CA PHE A 48 -8.41 3.48 12.70
C PHE A 48 -8.15 2.12 12.03
N GLY A 49 -9.18 1.50 11.47
CA GLY A 49 -9.11 0.30 10.65
C GLY A 49 -9.09 0.60 9.15
N SER A 50 -9.14 -0.47 8.37
CA SER A 50 -9.24 -0.47 6.92
C SER A 50 -10.14 -1.61 6.46
N VAL A 51 -10.71 -1.45 5.26
CA VAL A 51 -11.49 -2.49 4.58
C VAL A 51 -10.68 -3.03 3.41
N GLU A 52 -10.49 -4.34 3.38
CA GLU A 52 -9.88 -5.06 2.26
C GLU A 52 -10.92 -5.89 1.52
N VAL A 53 -10.75 -6.01 0.20
CA VAL A 53 -11.63 -6.81 -0.66
C VAL A 53 -10.93 -8.11 -1.02
N ILE A 54 -11.46 -9.23 -0.54
CA ILE A 54 -10.87 -10.56 -0.72
C ILE A 54 -11.83 -11.47 -1.49
N PHE A 55 -11.33 -12.12 -2.54
CA PHE A 55 -12.09 -13.14 -3.27
C PHE A 55 -11.89 -14.50 -2.62
N ALA A 56 -12.99 -15.14 -2.21
CA ALA A 56 -12.95 -16.43 -1.52
C ALA A 56 -14.23 -17.24 -1.77
N SER A 57 -14.22 -18.52 -1.43
CA SER A 57 -15.42 -19.36 -1.51
C SER A 57 -16.36 -19.19 -0.31
N CYS A 58 -15.83 -18.72 0.83
CA CYS A 58 -16.57 -18.42 2.05
C CYS A 58 -15.83 -17.40 2.94
N ALA A 59 -16.55 -16.83 3.92
CA ALA A 59 -16.01 -15.82 4.84
C ALA A 59 -14.79 -16.30 5.63
N THR A 60 -14.77 -17.56 6.09
CA THR A 60 -13.61 -18.12 6.82
C THR A 60 -12.36 -18.16 5.96
N GLU A 61 -12.51 -18.46 4.67
CA GLU A 61 -11.39 -18.44 3.73
C GLU A 61 -10.93 -17.00 3.46
N ALA A 62 -11.87 -16.05 3.33
CA ALA A 62 -11.52 -14.62 3.20
C ALA A 62 -10.69 -14.11 4.39
N VAL A 63 -11.05 -14.47 5.64
CA VAL A 63 -10.26 -14.12 6.83
C VAL A 63 -8.85 -14.72 6.78
N ARG A 64 -8.74 -16.00 6.41
CA ARG A 64 -7.44 -16.69 6.33
C ARG A 64 -6.55 -16.04 5.28
N GLU A 65 -7.13 -15.71 4.13
CA GLU A 65 -6.45 -15.05 3.04
C GLU A 65 -5.98 -13.64 3.43
N ALA A 66 -6.84 -12.84 4.07
CA ALA A 66 -6.47 -11.51 4.58
C ALA A 66 -5.28 -11.58 5.55
N ARG A 67 -5.28 -12.53 6.49
CA ARG A 67 -4.16 -12.74 7.42
C ARG A 67 -2.88 -13.18 6.72
N ARG A 68 -2.99 -14.05 5.70
CA ARG A 68 -1.83 -14.47 4.91
C ARG A 68 -1.21 -13.29 4.17
N GLN A 69 -2.02 -12.48 3.49
CA GLN A 69 -1.55 -11.30 2.77
C GLN A 69 -0.93 -10.26 3.72
N ALA A 70 -1.49 -10.11 4.92
CA ALA A 70 -0.92 -9.25 5.96
C ALA A 70 0.49 -9.71 6.37
N ALA A 71 0.65 -11.02 6.67
CA ALA A 71 1.94 -11.60 7.03
C ALA A 71 2.98 -11.48 5.90
N GLU A 72 2.59 -11.79 4.66
CA GLU A 72 3.46 -11.66 3.48
C GLU A 72 3.91 -10.21 3.26
N THR A 73 3.01 -9.25 3.49
CA THR A 73 3.31 -7.81 3.38
C THR A 73 4.26 -7.36 4.48
N ALA A 74 4.03 -7.78 5.73
CA ALA A 74 4.92 -7.49 6.84
C ALA A 74 6.33 -8.06 6.61
N ASP A 75 6.43 -9.29 6.11
CA ASP A 75 7.70 -9.93 5.76
C ASP A 75 8.43 -9.21 4.63
N ARG A 76 7.69 -8.73 3.62
CA ARG A 76 8.26 -7.92 2.54
C ARG A 76 8.83 -6.61 3.07
N ILE A 77 8.04 -5.84 3.83
CA ILE A 77 8.49 -4.58 4.43
C ILE A 77 9.69 -4.82 5.34
N GLY A 78 9.65 -5.87 6.16
CA GLY A 78 10.77 -6.24 7.05
C GLY A 78 12.05 -6.56 6.29
N ARG A 79 11.96 -7.20 5.12
CA ARG A 79 13.11 -7.46 4.25
C ARG A 79 13.64 -6.19 3.56
N ASP A 80 12.75 -5.32 3.10
CA ASP A 80 13.13 -4.07 2.46
C ASP A 80 13.86 -3.15 3.43
N LEU A 81 13.39 -3.05 4.68
CA LEU A 81 14.06 -2.26 5.72
C LEU A 81 15.42 -2.84 6.14
N ARG A 82 15.61 -4.17 6.04
CA ARG A 82 16.88 -4.84 6.36
C ARG A 82 17.87 -4.84 5.20
N SER A 83 17.40 -4.55 3.99
CA SER A 83 18.26 -4.43 2.81
C SER A 83 18.84 -3.01 2.78
N PRO A 84 20.16 -2.82 2.93
CA PRO A 84 20.74 -1.50 2.73
C PRO A 84 20.46 -1.10 1.29
N SER A 85 19.67 -0.05 1.12
CA SER A 85 19.30 0.49 -0.18
C SER A 85 20.58 0.69 -0.99
N ARG A 86 20.73 -0.05 -2.09
CA ARG A 86 21.93 -0.05 -2.95
C ARG A 86 22.08 1.24 -3.77
N ASP A 87 21.32 2.28 -3.43
CA ASP A 87 21.20 3.54 -4.18
C ASP A 87 21.84 4.76 -3.51
N ALA A 88 22.54 4.60 -2.39
CA ALA A 88 23.40 5.66 -1.86
C ALA A 88 24.82 5.61 -2.47
N GLN A 89 24.95 5.63 -3.80
CA GLN A 89 26.20 6.09 -4.39
C GLN A 89 26.18 7.62 -4.46
N PRO A 90 27.04 8.34 -3.70
CA PRO A 90 27.19 9.76 -3.91
C PRO A 90 27.80 9.97 -5.30
N LYS A 91 27.04 10.57 -6.22
CA LYS A 91 27.57 11.03 -7.51
C LYS A 91 28.75 11.98 -7.22
N PRO A 92 29.95 11.75 -7.77
CA PRO A 92 31.03 12.71 -7.62
C PRO A 92 30.62 14.00 -8.32
N HIS A 93 30.53 15.09 -7.55
CA HIS A 93 30.36 16.43 -8.10
C HIS A 93 31.57 16.74 -9.00
N GLY A 94 31.38 16.59 -10.31
CA GLY A 94 32.29 17.12 -11.31
C GLY A 94 32.29 18.63 -11.23
N SER A 95 33.31 19.20 -10.60
CA SER A 95 33.63 20.62 -10.61
C SER A 95 33.78 21.12 -12.04
N ARG A 96 32.70 21.65 -12.61
CA ARG A 96 32.71 22.30 -13.92
C ARG A 96 33.37 23.66 -13.76
N ALA A 97 34.68 23.71 -14.02
CA ALA A 97 35.46 24.95 -14.08
C ALA A 97 34.81 25.92 -15.09
N VAL A 98 34.16 26.95 -14.56
CA VAL A 98 33.65 28.09 -15.33
C VAL A 98 34.86 28.87 -15.85
N ARG A 99 35.16 28.72 -17.13
CA ARG A 99 36.15 29.56 -17.81
C ARG A 99 35.67 31.01 -17.79
N ARG A 100 36.36 31.88 -17.05
CA ARG A 100 36.20 33.33 -17.12
C ARG A 100 36.48 33.78 -18.55
N ARG A 101 35.51 34.46 -19.17
CA ARG A 101 35.64 35.09 -20.48
C ARG A 101 36.17 36.51 -20.22
N GLU A 102 37.42 36.78 -20.57
CA GLU A 102 38.01 38.11 -20.54
C GLU A 102 37.33 39.00 -21.61
N VAL A 103 36.95 40.22 -21.21
CA VAL A 103 36.36 41.23 -22.08
C VAL A 103 37.48 42.20 -22.48
N PRO A 104 37.85 42.33 -23.76
CA PRO A 104 38.82 43.34 -24.17
C PRO A 104 38.13 44.71 -24.30
N HIS A 105 38.49 45.64 -23.40
CA HIS A 105 38.22 47.06 -23.57
C HIS A 105 39.07 47.61 -24.72
N ARG A 106 38.43 48.13 -25.77
CA ARG A 106 39.07 49.07 -26.72
C ARG A 106 38.46 50.45 -26.52
N TYR A 107 39.31 51.38 -26.08
CA TYR A 107 39.08 52.81 -26.19
C TYR A 107 39.31 53.25 -27.64
N ARG A 108 38.39 54.03 -28.19
CA ARG A 108 38.71 55.07 -29.16
C ARG A 108 37.70 56.19 -29.08
#